data_AF-A0A225AVV5-F1
#
_entry.id   AF-A0A225AVV5-F1
#
_cell.length_a   1.000
_cell.length_b   1.000
_cell.length_c   1.000
_cell.angle_alpha   90.00
_cell.angle_beta   90.00
_cell.angle_gamma   90.00
#
_symmetry.space_group_name_H-M   'P 1'
#
loop_
_entity.id
_entity.type
_entity.pdbx_description
1 polymer ?
#
loop_
_entity_poly.entity_id
_entity_poly.type
_entity_poly.pdbx_seq_one_letter_code
_entity_poly.pdbx_strand_id
1 'polypeptide(L)'
;MPSSKNINSYLEEIKKDQSKTLGLSIGPHKDVATGAKIPKADGQSPPELRLPASLAFSTDTYIMIAIDIDAPFVSWPGLGPILHWVQPGFKHDPSTGVLTSSEPFIANYIGPAPPPPSSPHRYCFFLYKQPESLDVSKYAPKDGKKVGNFARMWFDLEKYEKELGLTGGIVAGNYFCVLTSKLGTH
;
A
#
# COMPACT_ATOMS: atom_id res chain seq x y z
N MET A 1 20.68 -5.57 1.44
CA MET A 1 19.57 -4.81 0.81
C MET A 1 18.36 -5.73 0.79
N PRO A 2 17.15 -5.21 1.05
CA PRO A 2 15.93 -6.00 0.99
C PRO A 2 15.69 -6.60 -0.41
N SER A 3 15.01 -7.74 -0.48
CA SER A 3 14.59 -8.34 -1.75
C SER A 3 13.54 -7.46 -2.45
N SER A 4 13.69 -7.22 -3.76
CA SER A 4 12.68 -6.55 -4.60
C SER A 4 11.88 -7.52 -5.48
N LYS A 5 12.08 -8.84 -5.31
CA LYS A 5 11.51 -9.87 -6.18
C LYS A 5 9.98 -9.83 -6.22
N ASN A 6 9.33 -9.89 -5.06
CA ASN A 6 7.86 -9.92 -4.97
C ASN A 6 7.26 -8.58 -5.41
N ILE A 7 7.87 -7.47 -5.01
CA ILE A 7 7.49 -6.11 -5.47
C ILE A 7 7.46 -6.05 -7.00
N ASN A 8 8.54 -6.46 -7.66
CA ASN A 8 8.62 -6.43 -9.12
C ASN A 8 7.59 -7.37 -9.76
N SER A 9 7.40 -8.58 -9.21
CA SER A 9 6.39 -9.52 -9.68
C SER A 9 4.99 -8.93 -9.61
N TYR A 10 4.62 -8.30 -8.49
CA TYR A 10 3.29 -7.70 -8.30
C TYR A 10 3.07 -6.48 -9.18
N LEU A 11 4.09 -5.64 -9.39
CA LEU A 11 3.97 -4.53 -10.33
C LEU A 11 3.73 -5.00 -11.76
N GLU A 12 4.35 -6.10 -12.18
CA GLU A 12 4.10 -6.69 -13.49
C GLU A 12 2.72 -7.35 -13.58
N GLU A 13 2.25 -7.98 -12.49
CA GLU A 13 0.91 -8.55 -12.40
C GLU A 13 -0.18 -7.48 -12.53
N ILE A 14 -0.08 -6.39 -11.76
CA ILE A 14 -1.02 -5.25 -11.79
C ILE A 14 -1.09 -4.64 -13.20
N LYS A 15 0.03 -4.55 -13.91
CA LYS A 15 0.05 -4.04 -15.29
C LYS A 15 -0.64 -4.98 -16.26
N LYS A 16 -0.42 -6.29 -16.13
CA LYS A 16 -0.91 -7.32 -17.07
C LYS A 16 -2.39 -7.64 -16.87
N ASP A 17 -2.86 -7.63 -15.63
CA ASP A 17 -4.21 -8.05 -15.27
C ASP A 17 -4.96 -6.93 -14.53
N GLN A 18 -5.66 -6.10 -15.31
CA GLN A 18 -6.48 -5.02 -14.77
C GLN A 18 -7.66 -5.51 -13.92
N SER A 19 -8.04 -6.80 -14.00
CA SER A 19 -9.08 -7.36 -13.14
C SER A 19 -8.64 -7.48 -11.67
N LYS A 20 -7.34 -7.34 -11.40
CA LYS A 20 -6.73 -7.28 -10.06
C LYS A 20 -6.39 -5.87 -9.61
N THR A 21 -6.80 -4.84 -10.35
CA THR A 21 -6.56 -3.46 -9.95
C THR A 21 -7.37 -3.11 -8.71
N LEU A 22 -6.67 -2.79 -7.62
CA LEU A 22 -7.29 -2.32 -6.39
C LEU A 22 -7.88 -0.91 -6.62
N GLY A 23 -9.18 -0.75 -6.38
CA GLY A 23 -9.81 0.56 -6.47
C GLY A 23 -9.22 1.49 -5.41
N LEU A 24 -8.84 2.70 -5.81
CA LEU A 24 -8.12 3.64 -4.95
C LEU A 24 -8.70 5.05 -5.11
N SER A 25 -9.04 5.70 -4.00
CA SER A 25 -9.43 7.10 -3.95
C SER A 25 -8.62 7.84 -2.88
N ILE A 26 -7.97 8.95 -3.24
CA ILE A 26 -7.00 9.66 -2.38
C ILE A 26 -7.18 11.17 -2.54
N GLY A 27 -7.39 11.88 -1.42
CA GLY A 27 -7.71 13.32 -1.47
C GLY A 27 -8.92 13.60 -2.39
N PRO A 28 -8.81 14.53 -3.35
CA PRO A 28 -9.89 14.81 -4.32
C PRO A 28 -9.94 13.79 -5.48
N HIS A 29 -8.97 12.89 -5.59
CA HIS A 29 -8.84 11.97 -6.73
C HIS A 29 -9.65 10.70 -6.47
N LYS A 30 -10.65 10.45 -7.32
CA LYS A 30 -11.45 9.22 -7.34
C LYS A 30 -10.95 8.29 -8.44
N ASP A 31 -11.13 6.98 -8.22
CA ASP A 31 -10.78 5.92 -9.18
C ASP A 31 -9.39 6.08 -9.81
N VAL A 32 -8.40 6.26 -8.93
CA VAL A 32 -7.00 6.53 -9.30
C VAL A 32 -6.45 5.40 -10.17
N ALA A 33 -6.20 5.73 -11.44
CA ALA A 33 -5.57 4.83 -12.38
C ALA A 33 -4.15 4.46 -11.93
N THR A 34 -3.71 3.26 -12.27
CA THR A 34 -2.36 2.79 -11.96
C THR A 34 -1.29 3.71 -12.52
N GLY A 35 -0.39 4.19 -11.65
CA GLY A 35 0.67 5.13 -11.99
C GLY A 35 0.23 6.58 -12.15
N ALA A 36 -1.03 6.92 -11.83
CA ALA A 36 -1.50 8.30 -11.83
C ALA A 36 -0.63 9.20 -10.95
N LYS A 37 -0.48 10.47 -11.35
CA LYS A 37 0.32 11.44 -10.63
C LYS A 37 -0.52 12.17 -9.60
N ILE A 38 -0.14 12.08 -8.34
CA ILE A 38 -0.86 12.67 -7.21
C ILE A 38 0.02 13.76 -6.57
N PRO A 39 -0.50 14.99 -6.35
CA PRO A 39 0.20 15.99 -5.57
C PRO A 39 0.52 15.49 -4.16
N LYS A 40 1.71 15.82 -3.63
CA LYS A 40 2.09 15.42 -2.27
C LYS A 40 1.02 15.78 -1.22
N ALA A 41 0.42 16.97 -1.34
CA ALA A 41 -0.60 17.45 -0.40
C ALA A 41 -1.86 16.56 -0.37
N ASP A 42 -2.22 15.95 -1.50
CA ASP A 42 -3.45 15.16 -1.63
C ASP A 42 -3.29 13.76 -1.06
N GLY A 43 -2.05 13.26 -0.96
CA GLY A 43 -1.71 11.94 -0.42
C GLY A 43 -1.53 11.90 1.10
N GLN A 44 -1.83 12.94 1.86
CA GLN A 44 -1.45 12.99 3.29
C GLN A 44 -2.34 12.14 4.21
N SER A 45 -3.53 11.75 3.75
CA SER A 45 -4.45 10.87 4.47
C SER A 45 -4.49 9.47 3.82
N PRO A 46 -4.85 8.41 4.56
CA PRO A 46 -5.00 7.08 3.96
C PRO A 46 -6.01 7.11 2.80
N PRO A 47 -5.76 6.37 1.70
CA PRO A 47 -6.76 6.23 0.64
C PRO A 47 -7.95 5.41 1.11
N GLU A 48 -9.11 5.68 0.51
CA GLU A 48 -10.21 4.73 0.47
C GLU A 48 -9.88 3.65 -0.56
N LEU A 49 -10.02 2.39 -0.15
CA LEU A 49 -9.73 1.23 -0.99
C LEU A 49 -11.04 0.52 -1.35
N ARG A 50 -11.13 0.02 -2.58
CA ARG A 50 -12.25 -0.81 -3.05
C ARG A 50 -11.75 -2.12 -3.62
N LEU A 51 -12.40 -3.20 -3.25
CA LEU A 51 -12.14 -4.52 -3.78
C LEU A 51 -12.47 -4.56 -5.29
N PRO A 52 -11.66 -5.21 -6.15
CA PRO A 52 -11.99 -5.33 -7.56
C PRO A 52 -13.28 -6.13 -7.77
N ALA A 53 -14.00 -5.85 -8.86
CA ALA A 53 -15.26 -6.51 -9.19
C ALA A 53 -15.13 -8.04 -9.30
N SER A 54 -13.96 -8.54 -9.67
CA SER A 54 -13.63 -9.97 -9.72
C SER A 54 -13.76 -10.68 -8.37
N LEU A 55 -13.72 -9.92 -7.26
CA LEU A 55 -13.82 -10.43 -5.89
C LEU A 55 -15.08 -9.92 -5.16
N ALA A 56 -16.04 -9.32 -5.86
CA ALA A 56 -17.23 -8.67 -5.27
C ALA A 56 -18.12 -9.60 -4.42
N PHE A 57 -18.00 -10.92 -4.57
CA PHE A 57 -18.73 -11.91 -3.77
C PHE A 57 -17.89 -12.55 -2.67
N SER A 58 -16.64 -12.12 -2.50
CA SER A 58 -15.72 -12.73 -1.54
C SER A 58 -16.03 -12.31 -0.11
N THR A 59 -16.26 -13.28 0.78
CA THR A 59 -16.42 -13.03 2.22
C THR A 59 -15.10 -13.04 2.99
N ASP A 60 -13.97 -13.03 2.27
CA ASP A 60 -12.64 -13.10 2.88
C ASP A 60 -12.32 -11.83 3.68
N THR A 61 -11.41 -12.00 4.65
CA THR A 61 -10.75 -10.89 5.35
C THR A 61 -9.41 -10.63 4.68
N TYR A 62 -9.04 -9.35 4.58
CA TYR A 62 -7.85 -8.92 3.86
C TYR A 62 -6.90 -8.12 4.76
N ILE A 63 -5.63 -8.12 4.38
CA ILE A 63 -4.60 -7.25 4.94
C ILE A 63 -3.97 -6.46 3.80
N MET A 64 -3.74 -5.17 4.04
CA MET A 64 -3.08 -4.28 3.09
C MET A 64 -1.68 -3.94 3.57
N ILE A 65 -0.74 -3.85 2.63
CA ILE A 65 0.61 -3.31 2.84
C ILE A 65 0.86 -2.21 1.81
N ALA A 66 1.27 -1.03 2.28
CA ALA A 66 1.67 0.09 1.42
C ALA A 66 3.16 0.41 1.58
N ILE A 67 3.86 0.60 0.46
CA ILE A 67 5.30 0.85 0.43
C ILE A 67 5.69 1.94 -0.58
N ASP A 68 6.73 2.73 -0.26
CA ASP A 68 7.46 3.58 -1.21
C ASP A 68 8.72 2.83 -1.65
N ILE A 69 8.83 2.50 -2.93
CA ILE A 69 9.93 1.70 -3.49
C ILE A 69 11.07 2.53 -4.06
N ASP A 70 10.92 3.86 -4.07
CA ASP A 70 11.82 4.79 -4.75
C ASP A 70 12.57 5.70 -3.78
N ALA A 71 12.48 5.45 -2.47
CA ALA A 71 13.11 6.29 -1.45
C ALA A 71 14.64 6.09 -1.30
N PRO A 72 15.43 7.15 -1.11
CA PRO A 72 15.03 8.55 -1.11
C PRO A 72 14.95 9.16 -2.52
N PHE A 73 15.57 8.52 -3.52
CA PHE A 73 15.53 8.95 -4.92
C PHE A 73 15.40 7.73 -5.84
N VAL A 74 14.62 7.84 -6.90
CA VAL A 74 14.47 6.78 -7.93
C VAL A 74 15.82 6.30 -8.46
N SER A 75 16.77 7.22 -8.70
CA SER A 75 18.11 6.90 -9.21
C SER A 75 19.04 6.26 -8.16
N TRP A 76 18.70 6.38 -6.87
CA TRP A 76 19.46 5.82 -5.77
C TRP A 76 18.51 5.51 -4.60
N PRO A 77 17.80 4.37 -4.61
CA PRO A 77 16.80 4.04 -3.60
C PRO A 77 17.43 3.44 -2.33
N GLY A 78 18.49 4.08 -1.81
CA GLY A 78 19.34 3.54 -0.75
C GLY A 78 18.67 3.39 0.62
N LEU A 79 17.50 3.99 0.84
CA LEU A 79 16.72 3.88 2.08
C LEU A 79 15.48 2.97 1.92
N GLY A 80 15.09 2.69 0.68
CA GLY A 80 13.88 1.96 0.35
C GLY A 80 14.04 0.44 0.36
N PRO A 81 12.92 -0.30 0.26
CA PRO A 81 11.54 0.20 0.36
C PRO A 81 11.22 0.80 1.73
N ILE A 82 10.36 1.82 1.77
CA ILE A 82 9.84 2.41 3.02
C ILE A 82 8.44 1.88 3.28
N LEU A 83 8.18 1.40 4.49
CA LEU A 83 6.84 0.98 4.90
C LEU A 83 5.94 2.19 5.20
N HIS A 84 4.88 2.35 4.42
CA HIS A 84 3.92 3.44 4.60
C HIS A 84 2.72 3.03 5.45
N TRP A 85 2.21 1.80 5.32
CA TRP A 85 0.99 1.37 6.01
C TRP A 85 0.90 -0.16 6.07
N VAL A 86 0.44 -0.71 7.20
CA VAL A 86 -0.02 -2.10 7.31
C VAL A 86 -1.34 -2.10 8.09
N GLN A 87 -2.40 -2.54 7.43
CA GLN A 87 -3.75 -2.58 8.01
C GLN A 87 -4.35 -3.96 7.79
N PRO A 88 -4.47 -4.78 8.85
CA PRO A 88 -5.21 -6.03 8.82
C PRO A 88 -6.71 -5.78 8.93
N GLY A 89 -7.49 -6.86 8.79
CA GLY A 89 -8.91 -6.89 9.14
C GLY A 89 -9.84 -6.23 8.14
N PHE A 90 -9.37 -5.95 6.93
CA PHE A 90 -10.21 -5.36 5.90
C PHE A 90 -11.31 -6.32 5.47
N LYS A 91 -12.56 -5.86 5.52
CA LYS A 91 -13.72 -6.50 4.90
C LYS A 91 -14.34 -5.52 3.94
N HIS A 92 -14.85 -6.04 2.82
CA HIS A 92 -15.52 -5.21 1.84
C HIS A 92 -17.00 -5.07 2.19
N ASP A 93 -17.55 -3.89 1.95
CA ASP A 93 -18.99 -3.67 1.91
C ASP A 93 -19.54 -4.27 0.59
N PRO A 94 -20.48 -5.23 0.62
CA PRO A 94 -20.97 -5.90 -0.59
C PRO A 94 -21.71 -4.99 -1.58
N SER A 95 -22.20 -3.83 -1.14
CA SER A 95 -22.94 -2.90 -1.98
C SER A 95 -22.03 -1.90 -2.70
N THR A 96 -20.92 -1.50 -2.07
CA THR A 96 -20.02 -0.45 -2.56
C THR A 96 -18.63 -0.94 -2.93
N GLY A 97 -18.25 -2.16 -2.50
CA GLY A 97 -16.91 -2.71 -2.61
C GLY A 97 -15.88 -2.05 -1.69
N VAL A 98 -16.27 -1.04 -0.90
CA VAL A 98 -15.35 -0.27 -0.04
C VAL A 98 -14.81 -1.16 1.08
N LEU A 99 -13.50 -1.16 1.25
CA LEU A 99 -12.80 -1.89 2.29
C LEU A 99 -12.76 -1.05 3.58
N THR A 100 -13.27 -1.63 4.67
CA THR A 100 -13.19 -1.05 6.02
C THR A 100 -12.61 -2.06 7.00
N SER A 101 -11.91 -1.57 8.02
CA SER A 101 -11.33 -2.39 9.07
C SER A 101 -11.56 -1.74 10.43
N SER A 102 -11.88 -2.55 11.42
CA SER A 102 -11.94 -2.18 12.84
C SER A 102 -10.72 -2.68 13.62
N GLU A 103 -9.81 -3.41 12.97
CA GLU A 103 -8.59 -3.92 13.61
C GLU A 103 -7.57 -2.80 13.84
N PRO A 104 -6.74 -2.88 14.90
CA PRO A 104 -5.62 -1.97 15.05
C PRO A 104 -4.64 -2.13 13.88
N PHE A 105 -4.03 -1.01 13.48
CA PHE A 105 -2.95 -1.06 12.50
C PHE A 105 -1.75 -1.85 13.06
N ILE A 106 -1.01 -2.51 12.19
CA ILE A 106 0.32 -3.02 12.53
C ILE A 106 1.36 -1.91 12.30
N ALA A 107 1.19 -1.12 11.25
CA ALA A 107 1.93 0.12 11.04
C ALA A 107 0.96 1.20 10.55
N ASN A 108 0.81 2.29 11.30
CA ASN A 108 -0.09 3.38 10.91
C ASN A 108 0.31 3.95 9.54
N TYR A 109 -0.68 4.46 8.80
CA TYR A 109 -0.42 5.20 7.57
C TYR A 109 0.46 6.42 7.86
N ILE A 110 1.44 6.65 6.98
CA ILE A 110 2.14 7.92 6.84
C ILE A 110 2.05 8.38 5.40
N GLY A 111 1.78 9.67 5.21
CA GLY A 111 1.68 10.27 3.89
C GLY A 111 3.02 10.26 3.12
N PRO A 112 2.99 10.43 1.79
CA PRO A 112 4.16 10.65 0.97
C PRO A 112 5.02 11.83 1.44
N ALA A 113 6.33 11.62 1.49
CA ALA A 113 7.30 12.67 1.79
C ALA A 113 8.55 12.57 0.90
N PRO A 114 8.41 12.46 -0.44
CA PRO A 114 9.58 12.41 -1.31
C PRO A 114 10.38 13.72 -1.18
N PRO A 115 11.72 13.65 -1.11
CA PRO A 115 12.57 14.82 -0.92
C PRO A 115 12.56 15.72 -2.16
N PRO A 116 12.33 17.04 -2.04
CA PRO A 116 12.46 17.95 -3.16
C PRO A 116 13.94 18.29 -3.46
N PRO A 117 14.33 18.39 -4.75
CA PRO A 117 13.67 17.89 -5.94
C PRO A 117 13.93 16.37 -6.12
N SER A 118 12.89 15.59 -6.40
CA SER A 118 13.03 14.18 -6.82
C SER A 118 12.09 13.84 -7.98
N SER A 119 12.48 12.83 -8.76
CA SER A 119 11.57 12.17 -9.69
C SER A 119 10.37 11.60 -8.93
N PRO A 120 9.21 11.37 -9.57
CA PRO A 120 8.03 10.87 -8.86
C PRO A 120 8.28 9.50 -8.20
N HIS A 121 7.95 9.36 -6.92
CA HIS A 121 8.06 8.09 -6.20
C HIS A 121 6.77 7.27 -6.34
N ARG A 122 6.90 5.96 -6.48
CA ARG A 122 5.79 5.00 -6.55
C ARG A 122 5.38 4.54 -5.16
N TYR A 123 4.16 4.86 -4.77
CA TYR A 123 3.50 4.39 -3.56
C TYR A 123 2.59 3.23 -3.93
N CYS A 124 3.05 2.02 -3.62
CA CYS A 124 2.39 0.77 -3.97
C CYS A 124 1.48 0.32 -2.83
N PHE A 125 0.29 -0.17 -3.17
CA PHE A 125 -0.70 -0.74 -2.25
C PHE A 125 -0.98 -2.17 -2.70
N PHE A 126 -0.64 -3.12 -1.84
CA PHE A 126 -0.80 -4.54 -2.07
C PHE A 126 -1.84 -5.10 -1.09
N LEU A 127 -2.88 -5.71 -1.62
CA LEU A 127 -3.93 -6.35 -0.85
C LEU A 127 -3.72 -7.86 -0.88
N TYR A 128 -3.76 -8.49 0.28
CA TYR A 128 -3.60 -9.93 0.46
C TYR A 128 -4.82 -10.50 1.17
N LYS A 129 -5.14 -11.77 0.89
CA LYS A 129 -6.02 -12.53 1.78
C LYS A 129 -5.33 -12.69 3.13
N GLN A 130 -5.98 -12.28 4.20
CA GLN A 130 -5.46 -12.41 5.56
C GLN A 130 -5.58 -13.86 6.02
N PRO A 131 -4.50 -14.48 6.54
CA PRO A 131 -4.60 -15.81 7.14
C PRO A 131 -5.50 -15.79 8.38
N GLU A 132 -6.40 -16.77 8.49
CA GLU A 132 -7.30 -16.89 9.66
C GLU A 132 -6.53 -17.08 10.98
N SER A 133 -5.33 -17.66 10.90
CA SER A 133 -4.44 -17.88 12.04
C SER A 133 -3.61 -16.65 12.43
N LEU A 134 -3.73 -15.52 11.70
CA LEU A 134 -2.96 -14.32 12.00
C LEU A 134 -3.49 -13.65 13.28
N ASP A 135 -2.70 -13.72 14.34
CA ASP A 135 -2.95 -12.98 15.57
C ASP A 135 -2.42 -11.55 15.45
N VAL A 136 -3.31 -10.63 15.05
CA VAL A 136 -3.00 -9.20 14.86
C VAL A 136 -2.43 -8.56 16.12
N SER A 137 -2.86 -8.99 17.31
CA SER A 137 -2.46 -8.39 18.58
C SER A 137 -0.96 -8.52 18.88
N LYS A 138 -0.29 -9.54 18.31
CA LYS A 138 1.16 -9.74 18.43
C LYS A 138 1.98 -8.72 17.63
N TYR A 139 1.38 -8.16 16.58
CA TYR A 139 2.06 -7.25 15.66
C TYR A 139 1.62 -5.79 15.83
N ALA A 140 0.39 -5.57 16.30
CA ALA A 140 -0.14 -4.24 16.58
C ALA A 140 0.71 -3.54 17.66
N PRO A 141 1.13 -2.27 17.44
CA PRO A 141 1.82 -1.51 18.46
C PRO A 141 0.95 -1.33 19.71
N LYS A 142 1.54 -1.54 20.88
CA LYS A 142 0.87 -1.31 22.17
C LYS A 142 0.30 0.10 22.24
N ASP A 143 -0.91 0.20 22.79
CA ASP A 143 -1.64 1.46 23.01
C ASP A 143 -1.82 2.31 21.74
N GLY A 144 -1.79 1.69 20.55
CA GLY A 144 -1.94 2.40 19.28
C GLY A 144 -0.78 3.35 18.98
N LYS A 145 0.42 3.08 19.52
CA LYS A 145 1.61 3.91 19.26
C LYS A 145 1.99 3.89 17.78
N LYS A 146 2.22 5.08 17.21
CA LYS A 146 2.68 5.20 15.83
C LYS A 146 4.06 4.58 15.64
N VAL A 147 4.24 3.84 14.54
CA VAL A 147 5.53 3.25 14.16
C VAL A 147 6.46 4.35 13.66
N GLY A 148 7.65 4.46 14.26
CA GLY A 148 8.64 5.49 13.93
C GLY A 148 9.31 5.30 12.58
N ASN A 149 9.83 6.39 12.00
CA ASN A 149 10.35 6.42 10.63
C ASN A 149 11.52 5.44 10.40
N PHE A 150 12.46 5.32 11.34
CA PHE A 150 13.59 4.40 11.19
C PHE A 150 13.17 2.93 11.07
N ALA A 151 12.10 2.52 11.76
CA ALA A 151 11.59 1.15 11.70
C ALA A 151 10.89 0.82 10.35
N ARG A 152 10.66 1.83 9.51
CA ARG A 152 10.03 1.67 8.20
C ARG A 152 11.04 1.55 7.07
N MET A 153 12.31 1.87 7.32
CA MET A 153 13.37 1.87 6.31
C MET A 153 13.86 0.47 6.00
N TRP A 154 14.33 0.26 4.77
CA TRP A 154 14.80 -1.05 4.28
C TRP A 154 13.78 -2.17 4.53
N PHE A 155 12.50 -1.86 4.36
CA PHE A 155 11.42 -2.81 4.57
C PHE A 155 11.55 -3.97 3.59
N ASP A 156 11.63 -5.19 4.11
CA ASP A 156 11.72 -6.41 3.33
C ASP A 156 10.34 -7.06 3.21
N LEU A 157 9.68 -6.79 2.08
CA LEU A 157 8.33 -7.27 1.82
C LEU A 157 8.25 -8.81 1.86
N GLU A 158 9.22 -9.49 1.25
CA GLU A 158 9.21 -10.95 1.15
C GLU A 158 9.38 -11.61 2.53
N LYS A 159 10.27 -11.09 3.36
CA LYS A 159 10.43 -11.55 4.74
C LYS A 159 9.14 -11.31 5.53
N TYR A 160 8.54 -10.13 5.37
CA TYR A 160 7.36 -9.74 6.12
C TYR A 160 6.11 -10.54 5.72
N GLU A 161 5.95 -10.83 4.43
CA GLU A 161 4.91 -11.73 3.93
C GLU A 161 5.04 -13.13 4.55
N LYS A 162 6.25 -13.69 4.62
CA LYS A 162 6.49 -14.98 5.27
C LYS A 162 6.17 -14.94 6.76
N GLU A 163 6.56 -13.88 7.46
CA GLU A 163 6.27 -13.67 8.89
C GLU A 163 4.76 -13.62 9.18
N LEU A 164 3.99 -12.95 8.32
CA LEU A 164 2.54 -12.84 8.45
C LEU A 164 1.76 -14.01 7.83
N GLY A 165 2.43 -14.98 7.20
CA GLY A 165 1.79 -16.13 6.55
C GLY A 165 1.13 -15.82 5.19
N LEU A 166 1.49 -14.71 4.55
CA LEU A 166 0.93 -14.23 3.27
C LEU A 166 1.53 -14.97 2.07
N THR A 167 1.30 -16.28 2.00
CA THR A 167 1.95 -17.16 1.00
C THR A 167 1.26 -17.20 -0.36
N GLY A 168 0.03 -16.70 -0.47
CA GLY A 168 -0.77 -16.73 -1.70
C GLY A 168 -0.47 -15.62 -2.72
N GLY A 169 0.44 -14.70 -2.40
CA GLY A 169 0.63 -13.47 -3.18
C GLY A 169 -0.51 -12.46 -3.02
N ILE A 170 -0.49 -11.40 -3.83
CA ILE A 170 -1.54 -10.37 -3.79
C ILE A 170 -2.84 -10.88 -4.44
N VAL A 171 -3.97 -10.48 -3.89
CA VAL A 171 -5.28 -10.66 -4.53
C VAL A 171 -5.64 -9.46 -5.41
N ALA A 172 -5.12 -8.28 -5.05
CA ALA A 172 -5.29 -7.04 -5.79
C ALA A 172 -4.16 -6.07 -5.46
N GLY A 173 -3.88 -5.14 -6.35
CA GLY A 173 -2.93 -4.08 -6.07
C GLY A 173 -3.10 -2.87 -6.98
N ASN A 174 -2.56 -1.73 -6.54
CA ASN A 174 -2.51 -0.52 -7.33
C ASN A 174 -1.36 0.37 -6.81
N TYR A 175 -0.96 1.36 -7.59
CA TYR A 175 0.02 2.35 -7.13
C TYR A 175 -0.24 3.71 -7.77
N PHE A 176 0.18 4.77 -7.10
CA PHE A 176 0.25 6.11 -7.67
C PHE A 176 1.65 6.70 -7.51
N CYS A 177 1.94 7.74 -8.28
CA CYS A 177 3.22 8.42 -8.30
C CYS A 177 3.09 9.80 -7.66
N VAL A 178 3.91 10.14 -6.67
CA VAL A 178 3.83 11.45 -6.01
C VAL A 178 4.87 12.42 -6.54
N LEU A 179 4.40 13.61 -6.90
CA LEU A 179 5.23 14.71 -7.37
C LEU A 179 5.70 15.60 -6.22
N THR A 180 6.94 16.06 -6.29
CA THR A 180 7.50 17.05 -5.35
C THR A 180 7.13 18.49 -5.70
N SER A 181 6.73 18.76 -6.95
CA SER A 181 6.26 20.07 -7.42
C SER A 181 4.72 20.13 -7.57
N LYS A 182 4.14 21.34 -7.47
CA LYS A 182 2.75 21.57 -7.88
C LYS A 182 2.62 21.17 -9.36
N LEU A 183 1.60 20.40 -9.71
CA LEU A 183 1.18 20.25 -11.11
C LEU A 183 0.98 21.66 -11.66
N GLY A 184 1.81 22.07 -12.62
CA GLY A 184 1.65 23.35 -13.28
C GLY A 184 0.27 23.37 -13.92
N THR A 185 -0.56 24.33 -13.54
CA THR A 185 -1.73 24.71 -14.32
C THR A 185 -1.20 25.33 -15.61
N HIS A 186 -1.28 24.59 -16.72
CA HIS A 186 -1.18 25.17 -18.05
C HIS A 186 -2.48 25.91 -18.38
#